data_AF-A0A7J5YXF8-F1
#
_entry.id   AF-A0A7J5YXF8-F1
#
_cell.length_a   1.000
_cell.length_b   1.000
_cell.length_c   1.000
_cell.angle_alpha   90.00
_cell.angle_beta   90.00
_cell.angle_gamma   90.00
#
_symmetry.space_group_name_H-M   'P 1'
#
loop_
_entity.id
_entity.type
_entity.pdbx_description
1 polymer ?
#
loop_
_entity_poly.entity_id
_entity_poly.type
_entity_poly.pdbx_seq_one_letter_code
_entity_poly.pdbx_strand_id
1 'polypeptide(L)'
;MVLNSREIQPFSHAIGSQPFLQQRPRPDVHSFSLGITASKTVIEKEVEADEEEEWEYLDETQVSLRSRFYESWLWTDVDLPTQADRDGFLCSQALQRQAWKRFFVDLKLPYSVARNEQVEIKAVVHNYGYDELHDRHTQEVTLAAGASVALPYTIVPLVVGKLPLEVMVVARDAMGGDRIQKLLNVVMDGVQKTEVWSAVLNPSAEGGTQTVIVARVNLDSVVPNSVPETFINVRGNVLADSIDNSISEDSLASLIRMPGGCVEQNLASITLPLIATLYLDTTDSWESVGVQRKAEALRYIRRGYENQLAYRKSDGSYPPYRREGATYVVKVFSMAHSIVGINEQQVCEPLLYLVNNKHKMSRWNFVEDNPVYSTTMTGGLRGDDPETTLTAFVLIALAEAKHAGISCVSPSVKVVIRKTAEYLKRALVKTGRRPYTVAIASYALALLGKDQNYNPTQSLLSAAAPGDRLRPAGSGQVGTHGGSCSAV
;
A
#
# COMPACT_ATOMS: atom_id res chain seq x y z
N MET A 1 49.67 -19.38 -19.80
CA MET A 1 49.14 -18.15 -19.18
C MET A 1 47.77 -18.52 -18.58
N VAL A 2 47.57 -19.09 -17.37
CA VAL A 2 48.27 -19.04 -16.05
C VAL A 2 48.30 -17.58 -15.57
N LEU A 3 47.69 -17.10 -14.46
CA LEU A 3 47.13 -17.73 -13.24
C LEU A 3 46.28 -16.72 -12.40
N ASN A 4 45.39 -17.29 -11.57
CA ASN A 4 45.01 -17.00 -10.15
C ASN A 4 44.35 -15.69 -9.62
N SER A 5 43.15 -15.86 -9.03
CA SER A 5 42.81 -16.05 -7.59
C SER A 5 43.38 -15.14 -6.48
N ARG A 6 42.47 -14.55 -5.66
CA ARG A 6 42.37 -14.52 -4.16
C ARG A 6 41.42 -13.38 -3.71
N GLU A 7 40.28 -13.63 -3.05
CA GLU A 7 40.06 -13.83 -1.59
C GLU A 7 40.64 -12.73 -0.67
N ILE A 8 39.77 -11.97 0.03
CA ILE A 8 39.94 -11.53 1.44
C ILE A 8 38.55 -11.36 2.11
N GLN A 9 38.40 -11.99 3.28
CA GLN A 9 37.29 -11.97 4.24
C GLN A 9 37.45 -10.85 5.31
N PRO A 10 36.44 -10.61 6.19
CA PRO A 10 36.30 -9.40 7.01
C PRO A 10 37.06 -9.47 8.34
N PHE A 11 37.39 -8.30 8.92
CA PHE A 11 37.96 -8.20 10.27
C PHE A 11 36.95 -7.58 11.25
N SER A 12 36.70 -8.32 12.33
CA SER A 12 36.21 -7.83 13.62
C SER A 12 37.39 -7.55 14.55
N HIS A 13 37.33 -6.51 15.39
CA HIS A 13 37.47 -6.63 16.86
C HIS A 13 37.36 -5.29 17.60
N ALA A 14 36.54 -5.33 18.65
CA ALA A 14 36.59 -4.73 19.99
C ALA A 14 37.64 -3.66 20.37
N ILE A 15 37.21 -2.75 21.28
CA ILE A 15 37.86 -2.09 22.45
C ILE A 15 37.01 -0.81 22.69
N GLY A 16 36.58 -0.33 23.85
CA GLY A 16 36.84 -0.61 25.27
C GLY A 16 36.46 0.68 26.05
N SER A 17 35.69 0.52 27.12
CA SER A 17 35.51 1.37 28.33
C SER A 17 36.19 2.77 28.48
N GLN A 18 35.34 3.79 28.75
CA GLN A 18 35.37 4.98 29.69
C GLN A 18 36.69 5.44 30.38
N PRO A 19 36.88 6.73 30.84
CA PRO A 19 35.88 7.57 31.55
C PRO A 19 35.97 9.15 31.47
N PHE A 20 34.89 9.79 31.94
CA PHE A 20 34.69 11.08 32.68
C PHE A 20 35.42 12.43 32.41
N LEU A 21 34.65 13.50 32.74
CA LEU A 21 34.92 14.95 32.85
C LEU A 21 34.76 15.73 31.51
N GLN A 22 34.02 16.83 31.41
CA GLN A 22 33.69 17.88 32.38
C GLN A 22 32.50 18.70 31.86
N GLN A 23 31.56 19.06 32.73
CA GLN A 23 30.46 19.99 32.44
C GLN A 23 31.01 21.38 32.07
N ARG A 24 30.42 22.02 31.05
CA ARG A 24 30.47 23.47 30.83
C ARG A 24 29.09 24.01 30.43
N PRO A 25 28.81 25.29 30.72
CA PRO A 25 27.48 25.78 31.03
C PRO A 25 26.66 26.14 29.78
N ARG A 26 25.34 26.09 29.95
CA ARG A 26 24.34 26.66 29.03
C ARG A 26 24.57 28.18 28.93
N PRO A 27 24.58 28.80 27.75
CA PRO A 27 24.26 30.20 27.62
C PRO A 27 22.75 30.39 27.59
N ASP A 28 22.32 31.47 28.22
CA ASP A 28 20.95 31.89 28.40
C ASP A 28 20.18 32.00 27.07
N VAL A 29 18.97 31.44 27.08
CA VAL A 29 18.00 31.57 25.99
C VAL A 29 17.39 32.97 26.08
N HIS A 30 17.96 33.92 25.35
CA HIS A 30 17.21 35.10 24.98
C HIS A 30 16.13 34.70 23.98
N SER A 31 14.88 34.80 24.42
CA SER A 31 13.70 34.67 23.58
C SER A 31 13.76 35.72 22.46
N PHE A 32 13.91 35.27 21.22
CA PHE A 32 13.62 36.08 20.05
C PHE A 32 12.33 35.55 19.44
N SER A 33 11.26 36.33 19.59
CA SER A 33 10.04 36.20 18.81
C SER A 33 10.32 36.64 17.38
N LEU A 34 10.07 35.78 16.39
CA LEU A 34 10.04 36.18 14.98
C LEU A 34 8.63 35.92 14.42
N GLY A 35 8.04 36.99 13.91
CA GLY A 35 6.69 37.00 13.36
C GLY A 35 6.64 36.31 12.00
N ILE A 36 5.88 35.22 11.94
CA ILE A 36 5.12 34.88 10.73
C ILE A 36 3.97 35.90 10.70
N THR A 37 3.87 36.70 9.64
CA THR A 37 2.84 37.74 9.55
C THR A 37 1.45 37.13 9.47
N ALA A 38 0.80 36.95 10.63
CA ALA A 38 -0.64 36.99 10.75
C ALA A 38 -1.03 38.46 10.96
N SER A 39 -1.83 39.03 10.05
CA SER A 39 -2.14 40.46 9.98
C SER A 39 -2.47 41.10 11.34
N LYS A 40 -1.66 42.07 11.80
CA LYS A 40 -2.14 43.31 12.46
C LYS A 40 -1.06 44.36 12.79
N THR A 41 -1.37 45.61 12.40
CA THR A 41 -1.09 46.96 12.96
C THR A 41 0.30 47.29 13.55
N VAL A 42 0.96 48.26 12.89
CA VAL A 42 2.27 48.86 13.16
C VAL A 42 2.20 49.93 14.27
N ILE A 43 3.22 49.96 15.15
CA ILE A 43 3.56 51.12 16.00
C ILE A 43 4.94 51.59 15.54
N GLU A 44 5.03 52.85 15.12
CA GLU A 44 6.25 53.51 14.64
C GLU A 44 7.20 53.86 15.80
N LYS A 45 8.50 53.69 15.55
CA LYS A 45 9.57 54.41 16.24
C LYS A 45 10.60 54.84 15.21
N GLU A 46 10.78 56.15 15.09
CA GLU A 46 11.80 56.80 14.27
C GLU A 46 13.21 56.51 14.83
N VAL A 47 14.14 56.18 13.93
CA VAL A 47 15.58 56.22 14.15
C VAL A 47 16.18 56.96 12.96
N GLU A 48 17.14 57.85 13.26
CA GLU A 48 17.73 58.84 12.36
C GLU A 48 18.43 58.23 11.14
N ALA A 49 18.35 58.98 10.03
CA ALA A 49 18.82 58.63 8.71
C ALA A 49 20.32 58.92 8.55
N ASP A 50 21.11 57.88 8.35
CA ASP A 50 22.32 57.95 7.53
C ASP A 50 21.88 57.83 6.06
N GLU A 51 22.47 58.62 5.16
CA GLU A 51 22.16 58.65 3.73
C GLU A 51 22.50 57.31 3.05
N GLU A 52 21.59 56.33 3.16
CA GLU A 52 21.60 55.10 2.35
C GLU A 52 21.02 55.42 0.97
N GLU A 53 21.70 55.00 -0.09
CA GLU A 53 21.14 54.99 -1.46
C GLU A 53 19.73 54.37 -1.42
N GLU A 54 18.72 55.14 -1.83
CA GLU A 54 17.31 54.73 -1.86
C GLU A 54 17.12 53.63 -2.92
N TRP A 55 17.33 52.38 -2.51
CA TRP A 55 17.07 51.22 -3.36
C TRP A 55 15.55 51.04 -3.53
N GLU A 56 15.06 51.08 -4.77
CA GLU A 56 13.64 50.90 -5.10
C GLU A 56 13.31 49.39 -5.12
N TYR A 57 12.72 48.88 -4.03
CA TYR A 57 12.19 47.52 -3.96
C TYR A 57 10.77 47.46 -4.53
N LEU A 58 10.39 46.30 -5.08
CA LEU A 58 8.98 46.05 -5.38
C LEU A 58 8.16 46.04 -4.08
N ASP A 59 7.01 46.70 -4.11
CA ASP A 59 6.02 46.58 -3.04
C ASP A 59 5.55 45.12 -2.93
N GLU A 60 5.36 44.63 -1.71
CA GLU A 60 4.87 43.28 -1.40
C GLU A 60 3.58 42.93 -2.15
N THR A 61 2.75 43.94 -2.41
CA THR A 61 1.49 43.80 -3.17
C THR A 61 1.71 43.49 -4.65
N GLN A 62 2.88 43.84 -5.19
CA GLN A 62 3.26 43.68 -6.59
C GLN A 62 3.93 42.31 -6.86
N VAL A 63 4.23 41.53 -5.82
CA VAL A 63 4.87 40.21 -5.95
C VAL A 63 3.83 39.12 -6.27
N SER A 64 4.08 38.40 -7.36
CA SER A 64 3.23 37.31 -7.84
C SER A 64 3.13 36.16 -6.83
N LEU A 65 1.90 35.81 -6.43
CA LEU A 65 1.60 34.70 -5.53
C LEU A 65 1.33 33.40 -6.31
N ARG A 66 2.10 32.36 -6.00
CA ARG A 66 1.87 31.00 -6.45
C ARG A 66 1.30 30.15 -5.32
N SER A 67 0.02 29.79 -5.42
CA SER A 67 -0.68 28.94 -4.45
C SER A 67 -1.32 27.69 -5.07
N ARG A 68 -1.37 27.61 -6.41
CA ARG A 68 -2.05 26.53 -7.15
C ARG A 68 -1.05 25.52 -7.67
N PHE A 69 -0.90 24.42 -6.94
CA PHE A 69 0.02 23.31 -7.25
C PHE A 69 -0.78 22.02 -7.45
N TYR A 70 -1.49 21.92 -8.57
CA TYR A 70 -2.28 20.73 -8.89
C TYR A 70 -1.41 19.62 -9.47
N GLU A 71 -1.60 18.39 -9.00
CA GLU A 71 -0.98 17.20 -9.61
C GLU A 71 -1.60 16.90 -10.99
N SER A 72 -2.90 17.19 -11.14
CA SER A 72 -3.64 17.09 -12.40
C SER A 72 -4.62 18.25 -12.54
N TRP A 73 -4.79 18.73 -13.77
CA TRP A 73 -5.65 19.85 -14.13
C TRP A 73 -6.06 19.72 -15.61
N LEU A 74 -6.91 20.64 -16.09
CA LEU A 74 -7.45 20.63 -17.47
C LEU A 74 -8.33 19.40 -17.79
N TRP A 75 -9.10 18.94 -16.82
CA TRP A 75 -10.12 17.92 -17.02
C TRP A 75 -11.37 18.55 -17.64
N THR A 76 -11.36 18.72 -18.97
CA THR A 76 -12.41 19.41 -19.72
C THR A 76 -12.73 18.67 -21.01
N ASP A 77 -14.03 18.61 -21.34
CA ASP A 77 -14.50 18.15 -22.62
C ASP A 77 -14.68 19.34 -23.58
N VAL A 78 -14.20 19.20 -24.81
CA VAL A 78 -14.32 20.23 -25.85
C VAL A 78 -14.88 19.57 -27.10
N ASP A 79 -16.05 20.04 -27.54
CA ASP A 79 -16.63 19.65 -28.81
C ASP A 79 -15.86 20.31 -29.96
N LEU A 80 -15.17 19.51 -30.75
CA LEU A 80 -14.46 19.98 -31.94
C LEU A 80 -15.44 20.03 -33.14
N PRO A 81 -15.38 21.06 -34.00
CA PRO A 81 -16.33 21.22 -35.12
C PRO A 81 -16.29 20.05 -36.09
N THR A 82 -17.49 19.72 -36.58
CA THR A 82 -17.91 18.41 -37.09
C THR A 82 -17.35 18.05 -38.47
N GLN A 83 -16.30 17.25 -38.48
CA GLN A 83 -16.22 16.08 -39.37
C GLN A 83 -15.44 15.00 -38.64
N ALA A 84 -16.15 14.12 -37.91
CA ALA A 84 -15.55 12.91 -37.37
C ALA A 84 -15.21 11.99 -38.54
N ASP A 85 -13.94 11.63 -38.70
CA ASP A 85 -13.56 10.52 -39.59
C ASP A 85 -14.26 9.24 -39.12
N ARG A 86 -14.50 8.31 -40.06
CA ARG A 86 -15.28 7.07 -39.84
C ARG A 86 -14.69 6.10 -38.80
N ASP A 87 -13.57 6.45 -38.17
CA ASP A 87 -12.77 5.57 -37.34
C ASP A 87 -12.71 6.06 -35.87
N GLY A 88 -13.74 5.71 -35.09
CA GLY A 88 -13.64 5.42 -33.65
C GLY A 88 -12.92 6.38 -32.67
N PHE A 89 -12.57 5.82 -31.51
CA PHE A 89 -11.89 6.50 -30.40
C PHE A 89 -10.38 6.66 -30.69
N LEU A 90 -9.85 7.87 -30.57
CA LEU A 90 -8.44 8.18 -30.79
C LEU A 90 -7.80 8.72 -29.50
N CYS A 91 -6.75 8.04 -29.03
CA CYS A 91 -5.85 8.61 -28.02
C CYS A 91 -4.73 9.41 -28.70
N SER A 92 -4.73 10.73 -28.53
CA SER A 92 -3.64 11.59 -29.03
C SER A 92 -2.32 11.32 -28.28
N GLN A 93 -1.19 11.56 -28.95
CA GLN A 93 0.12 11.52 -28.30
C GLN A 93 0.21 12.59 -27.20
N ALA A 94 0.80 12.24 -26.06
CA ALA A 94 0.98 13.16 -24.94
C ALA A 94 1.89 14.33 -25.33
N LEU A 95 1.38 15.55 -25.16
CA LEU A 95 2.12 16.78 -25.39
C LEU A 95 2.79 17.24 -24.10
N GLN A 96 4.12 17.28 -24.09
CA GLN A 96 4.89 17.82 -22.96
C GLN A 96 4.96 19.35 -23.07
N ARG A 97 4.52 20.04 -22.02
CA ARG A 97 4.64 21.50 -21.87
C ARG A 97 5.42 21.79 -20.60
N GLN A 98 6.57 22.45 -20.74
CA GLN A 98 7.40 22.88 -19.62
C GLN A 98 7.02 24.31 -19.22
N ALA A 99 6.63 24.50 -17.96
CA ALA A 99 6.51 25.82 -17.35
C ALA A 99 7.83 26.19 -16.66
N TRP A 100 8.27 27.44 -16.78
CA TRP A 100 9.57 27.88 -16.27
C TRP A 100 9.52 29.33 -15.78
N LYS A 101 10.32 29.65 -14.75
CA LYS A 101 10.57 31.01 -14.24
C LYS A 101 12.06 31.20 -13.98
N ARG A 102 12.60 32.39 -14.26
CA ARG A 102 14.03 32.69 -14.10
C ARG A 102 14.45 32.86 -12.63
N PHE A 103 13.57 33.43 -11.82
CA PHE A 103 13.76 33.65 -10.38
C PHE A 103 12.51 33.21 -9.63
N PHE A 104 12.67 32.24 -8.74
CA PHE A 104 11.57 31.69 -7.97
C PHE A 104 12.03 31.00 -6.68
N VAL A 105 11.11 30.86 -5.74
CA VAL A 105 11.32 30.11 -4.49
C VAL A 105 10.57 28.79 -4.52
N ASP A 106 11.21 27.70 -4.12
CA ASP A 106 10.57 26.41 -3.93
C ASP A 106 10.53 26.04 -2.45
N LEU A 107 9.33 26.06 -1.89
CA LEU A 107 9.08 25.70 -0.50
C LEU A 107 8.94 24.18 -0.36
N LYS A 108 9.93 23.53 0.25
CA LYS A 108 9.93 22.10 0.54
C LYS A 108 9.29 21.85 1.90
N LEU A 109 8.12 21.21 1.88
CA LEU A 109 7.39 20.80 3.07
C LEU A 109 7.36 19.26 3.18
N PRO A 110 7.44 18.69 4.38
CA PRO A 110 7.12 17.29 4.60
C PRO A 110 5.63 17.03 4.33
N TYR A 111 5.26 15.76 4.17
CA TYR A 111 3.85 15.38 4.01
C TYR A 111 2.99 15.81 5.20
N SER A 112 3.50 15.67 6.42
CA SER A 112 2.87 16.14 7.65
C SER A 112 3.88 16.37 8.77
N VAL A 113 3.49 17.15 9.78
CA VAL A 113 4.28 17.41 11.00
C VAL A 113 3.42 17.27 12.25
N ALA A 114 3.98 16.87 13.39
CA ALA A 114 3.22 16.81 14.63
C ALA A 114 3.08 18.20 15.27
N ARG A 115 1.94 18.44 15.92
CA ARG A 115 1.73 19.64 16.75
C ARG A 115 2.78 19.72 17.86
N ASN A 116 3.27 20.93 18.13
CA ASN A 116 4.31 21.25 19.12
C ASN A 116 5.70 20.65 18.84
N GLU A 117 5.91 20.05 17.68
CA GLU A 117 7.22 19.56 17.26
C GLU A 117 8.01 20.66 16.56
N GLN A 118 9.28 20.82 16.93
CA GLN A 118 10.19 21.72 16.24
C GLN A 118 10.70 21.04 14.96
N VAL A 119 10.42 21.66 13.81
CA VAL A 119 10.80 21.11 12.50
C VAL A 119 11.52 22.16 11.66
N GLU A 120 12.46 21.70 10.84
CA GLU A 120 13.15 22.55 9.86
C GLU A 120 12.52 22.34 8.47
N ILE A 121 11.98 23.40 7.89
CA ILE A 121 11.53 23.45 6.49
C ILE A 121 12.55 24.22 5.66
N LYS A 122 12.56 24.00 4.34
CA LYS A 122 13.55 24.62 3.45
C LYS A 122 12.85 25.40 2.34
N ALA A 123 13.19 26.68 2.23
CA ALA A 123 12.87 27.47 1.05
C ALA A 123 14.11 27.49 0.15
N VAL A 124 13.98 26.98 -1.06
CA VAL A 124 15.10 26.97 -2.02
C VAL A 124 14.89 28.10 -3.01
N VAL A 125 15.76 29.09 -2.98
CA VAL A 125 15.73 30.21 -3.92
C VAL A 125 16.59 29.85 -5.13
N HIS A 126 16.00 29.95 -6.32
CA HIS A 126 16.64 29.65 -7.58
C HIS A 126 16.88 30.94 -8.37
N ASN A 127 18.12 31.19 -8.76
CA ASN A 127 18.49 32.26 -9.68
C ASN A 127 19.04 31.65 -10.96
N TYR A 128 18.21 31.56 -11.99
CA TYR A 128 18.63 31.21 -13.36
C TYR A 128 18.76 32.45 -14.26
N GLY A 129 18.79 33.65 -13.67
CA GLY A 129 19.08 34.91 -14.34
C GLY A 129 20.57 35.13 -14.55
N TYR A 130 20.91 36.30 -15.12
CA TYR A 130 22.29 36.66 -15.46
C TYR A 130 22.98 37.55 -14.41
N ASP A 131 22.22 38.09 -13.45
CA ASP A 131 22.70 39.04 -12.46
C ASP A 131 22.67 38.44 -11.04
N GLU A 132 23.57 38.90 -10.17
CA GLU A 132 23.57 38.54 -8.76
C GLU A 132 22.39 39.22 -8.04
N LEU A 133 21.60 38.44 -7.33
CA LEU A 133 20.40 38.94 -6.64
C LEU A 133 20.63 39.00 -5.14
N HIS A 134 20.22 40.10 -4.52
CA HIS A 134 20.16 40.30 -3.08
C HIS A 134 18.71 40.19 -2.63
N ASP A 135 18.41 39.24 -1.73
CA ASP A 135 17.06 39.04 -1.17
C ASP A 135 16.89 39.83 0.13
N ARG A 136 15.71 40.43 0.39
CA ARG A 136 15.39 41.00 1.72
C ARG A 136 13.94 40.74 2.10
N HIS A 137 13.73 39.70 2.92
CA HIS A 137 12.62 39.65 3.86
C HIS A 137 13.04 38.92 5.14
N THR A 138 13.37 39.68 6.18
CA THR A 138 13.97 39.25 7.47
C THR A 138 15.41 38.72 7.41
N GLN A 139 15.84 38.12 6.29
CA GLN A 139 17.21 37.62 6.08
C GLN A 139 17.75 38.04 4.71
N GLU A 140 18.97 38.58 4.66
CA GLU A 140 19.63 38.97 3.41
C GLU A 140 20.59 37.90 2.91
N VAL A 141 20.48 37.57 1.62
CA VAL A 141 21.28 36.50 0.98
C VAL A 141 21.70 36.95 -0.41
N THR A 142 23.00 36.88 -0.69
CA THR A 142 23.56 37.09 -2.04
C THR A 142 23.53 35.77 -2.80
N LEU A 143 22.90 35.78 -3.98
CA LEU A 143 22.75 34.59 -4.82
C LEU A 143 23.33 34.83 -6.22
N ALA A 144 24.41 34.10 -6.51
CA ALA A 144 25.08 34.16 -7.81
C ALA A 144 24.15 33.71 -8.96
N ALA A 145 24.43 34.22 -10.16
CA ALA A 145 23.74 33.81 -11.39
C ALA A 145 23.91 32.30 -11.66
N GLY A 146 22.82 31.62 -12.01
CA GLY A 146 22.79 30.17 -12.25
C GLY A 146 22.86 29.31 -10.99
N ALA A 147 22.83 29.90 -9.79
CA ALA A 147 22.95 29.19 -8.52
C ALA A 147 21.59 28.99 -7.83
N SER A 148 21.60 28.17 -6.77
CA SER A 148 20.46 27.98 -5.90
C SER A 148 20.93 27.89 -4.45
N VAL A 149 20.17 28.50 -3.54
CA VAL A 149 20.47 28.50 -2.11
C VAL A 149 19.28 27.95 -1.34
N ALA A 150 19.55 27.10 -0.35
CA ALA A 150 18.54 26.56 0.54
C ALA A 150 18.58 27.31 1.87
N LEU A 151 17.46 27.96 2.20
CA LEU A 151 17.29 28.71 3.44
C LEU A 151 16.47 27.86 4.42
N PRO A 152 17.08 27.40 5.54
CA PRO A 152 16.39 26.64 6.56
C PRO A 152 15.57 27.56 7.46
N TYR A 153 14.29 27.21 7.67
CA TYR A 153 13.42 27.85 8.65
C TYR A 153 12.99 26.84 9.69
N THR A 154 13.23 27.17 10.95
CA THR A 154 12.74 26.37 12.08
C THR A 154 11.36 26.88 12.49
N ILE A 155 10.36 26.00 12.49
CA ILE A 155 8.99 26.32 12.88
C ILE A 155 8.48 25.34 13.93
N VAL A 156 7.53 25.80 14.76
CA VAL A 156 6.80 24.98 15.74
C VAL A 156 5.30 25.21 15.51
N PRO A 157 4.56 24.24 14.95
CA PRO A 157 3.13 24.40 14.69
C PRO A 157 2.32 24.17 15.96
N LEU A 158 1.48 25.15 16.32
CA LEU A 158 0.72 25.12 17.59
C LEU A 158 -0.72 24.59 17.43
N VAL A 159 -1.23 24.54 16.19
CA VAL A 159 -2.62 24.19 15.87
C VAL A 159 -2.64 23.09 14.83
N VAL A 160 -3.57 22.14 14.96
CA VAL A 160 -3.76 21.05 14.01
C VAL A 160 -4.58 21.47 12.79
N GLY A 161 -4.32 20.82 11.65
CA GLY A 161 -5.02 21.07 10.40
C GLY A 161 -4.09 21.53 9.28
N LYS A 162 -4.68 21.99 8.18
CA LYS A 162 -3.97 22.48 7.00
C LYS A 162 -3.66 23.98 7.18
N LEU A 163 -2.43 24.29 7.60
CA LEU A 163 -2.00 25.66 7.86
C LEU A 163 -1.31 26.25 6.62
N PRO A 164 -1.70 27.44 6.14
CA PRO A 164 -1.00 28.10 5.04
C PRO A 164 0.36 28.61 5.52
N LEU A 165 1.42 28.24 4.80
CA LEU A 165 2.76 28.79 4.93
C LEU A 165 3.08 29.58 3.68
N GLU A 166 3.52 30.81 3.87
CA GLU A 166 3.87 31.74 2.82
C GLU A 166 5.33 32.16 2.94
N VAL A 167 6.05 32.12 1.83
CA VAL A 167 7.43 32.62 1.72
C VAL A 167 7.46 33.58 0.54
N MET A 168 7.98 34.77 0.78
CA MET A 168 8.21 35.80 -0.23
C MET A 168 9.70 36.03 -0.34
N VAL A 169 10.18 36.17 -1.58
CA VAL A 169 11.55 36.48 -1.93
C VAL A 169 11.50 37.66 -2.90
N VAL A 170 12.28 38.69 -2.64
CA VAL A 170 12.30 39.92 -3.45
C VAL A 170 13.74 40.28 -3.75
N ALA A 171 14.08 40.36 -5.02
CA ALA A 171 15.39 40.84 -5.43
C ALA A 171 15.48 42.37 -5.33
N ARG A 172 16.67 42.88 -4.98
CA ARG A 172 17.04 44.29 -5.06
C ARG A 172 16.85 44.86 -6.49
N ASP A 173 16.69 46.17 -6.60
CA ASP A 173 16.54 46.94 -7.85
C ASP A 173 15.31 46.57 -8.69
N ALA A 174 14.24 46.14 -8.01
CA ALA A 174 13.01 45.65 -8.63
C ALA A 174 13.22 44.57 -9.72
N MET A 175 14.34 43.83 -9.68
CA MET A 175 14.70 42.81 -10.67
C MET A 175 13.79 41.58 -10.65
N GLY A 176 12.89 41.51 -9.69
CA GLY A 176 11.78 40.57 -9.63
C GLY A 176 11.51 40.05 -8.22
N GLY A 177 10.35 39.43 -8.06
CA GLY A 177 9.96 38.77 -6.82
C GLY A 177 9.20 37.49 -7.08
N ASP A 178 9.17 36.62 -6.08
CA ASP A 178 8.33 35.44 -6.09
C ASP A 178 7.76 35.18 -4.70
N ARG A 179 6.48 34.84 -4.67
CA ARG A 179 5.78 34.49 -3.45
C ARG A 179 5.13 33.14 -3.62
N ILE A 180 5.36 32.25 -2.66
CA ILE A 180 4.81 30.90 -2.67
C ILE A 180 4.01 30.65 -1.41
N GLN A 181 2.82 30.09 -1.57
CA GLN A 181 1.98 29.65 -0.45
C GLN A 181 1.64 28.16 -0.61
N LYS A 182 1.97 27.36 0.41
CA LYS A 182 1.63 25.93 0.47
C LYS A 182 0.95 25.61 1.80
N LEU A 183 0.12 24.59 1.82
CA LEU A 183 -0.54 24.12 3.04
C LEU A 183 0.35 23.07 3.73
N LEU A 184 0.72 23.33 4.98
CA LEU A 184 1.37 22.38 5.87
C LEU A 184 0.30 21.58 6.62
N ASN A 185 0.35 20.25 6.50
CA ASN A 185 -0.56 19.37 7.23
C ASN A 185 -0.03 19.08 8.63
N VAL A 186 -0.64 19.70 9.65
CA VAL A 186 -0.28 19.48 11.06
C VAL A 186 -1.21 18.46 11.67
N VAL A 187 -0.63 17.36 12.15
CA VAL A 187 -1.36 16.26 12.80
C VAL A 187 -1.24 16.34 14.32
N MET A 188 -2.20 15.74 15.02
CA MET A 188 -2.09 15.58 16.46
C MET A 188 -0.95 14.63 16.82
N ASP A 189 -0.36 14.88 17.97
CA ASP A 189 0.56 13.98 18.65
C ASP A 189 -0.14 12.66 19.03
N GLY A 190 0.62 11.56 19.05
CA GLY A 190 0.13 10.23 19.43
C GLY A 190 -0.14 9.28 18.26
N VAL A 191 -0.87 8.19 18.54
CA VAL A 191 -1.19 7.13 17.58
C VAL A 191 -2.70 7.00 17.49
N GLN A 192 -3.24 7.08 16.27
CA GLN A 192 -4.65 6.83 16.04
C GLN A 192 -4.99 5.38 16.41
N LYS A 193 -5.94 5.21 17.33
CA LYS A 193 -6.47 3.91 17.72
C LYS A 193 -7.94 3.85 17.40
N THR A 194 -8.35 2.72 16.83
CA THR A 194 -9.75 2.44 16.51
C THR A 194 -10.16 1.19 17.29
N GLU A 195 -11.14 1.34 18.16
CA GLU A 195 -11.82 0.19 18.77
C GLU A 195 -13.08 -0.13 17.98
N VAL A 196 -13.23 -1.39 17.61
CA VAL A 196 -14.36 -1.87 16.82
C VAL A 196 -15.22 -2.76 17.69
N TRP A 197 -16.52 -2.47 17.70
CA TRP A 197 -17.53 -3.29 18.33
C TRP A 197 -18.61 -3.60 17.30
N SER A 198 -19.00 -4.87 17.19
CA SER A 198 -20.03 -5.31 16.25
C SER A 198 -21.03 -6.26 16.91
N ALA A 199 -22.27 -6.22 16.44
CA ALA A 199 -23.29 -7.19 16.78
C ALA A 199 -24.17 -7.51 15.57
N VAL A 200 -24.56 -8.77 15.48
CA VAL A 200 -25.49 -9.25 14.46
C VAL A 200 -26.92 -8.98 14.94
N LEU A 201 -27.69 -8.31 14.11
CA LEU A 201 -29.12 -8.11 14.32
C LEU A 201 -29.91 -9.23 13.61
N ASN A 202 -30.49 -10.13 14.40
CA ASN A 202 -31.43 -11.16 13.97
C ASN A 202 -32.67 -11.19 14.90
N PRO A 203 -33.62 -10.25 14.74
CA PRO A 203 -34.82 -10.20 15.57
C PRO A 203 -35.64 -11.48 15.53
N SER A 204 -35.63 -12.22 14.41
CA SER A 204 -36.37 -13.50 14.30
C SER A 204 -35.82 -14.60 15.20
N ALA A 205 -34.51 -14.64 15.43
CA ALA A 205 -33.90 -15.58 16.38
C ALA A 205 -34.16 -15.19 17.84
N GLU A 206 -34.44 -13.91 18.12
CA GLU A 206 -34.65 -13.34 19.44
C GLU A 206 -36.15 -13.15 19.78
N GLY A 207 -37.06 -13.81 19.08
CA GLY A 207 -38.50 -13.75 19.38
C GLY A 207 -39.23 -12.49 18.88
N GLY A 208 -38.69 -11.82 17.86
CA GLY A 208 -39.32 -10.74 17.11
C GLY A 208 -38.81 -9.34 17.43
N THR A 209 -38.18 -9.12 18.59
CA THR A 209 -37.56 -7.83 18.95
C THR A 209 -36.18 -8.07 19.55
N GLN A 210 -35.16 -7.42 19.00
CA GLN A 210 -33.80 -7.45 19.52
C GLN A 210 -33.37 -6.02 19.88
N THR A 211 -32.80 -5.85 21.08
CA THR A 211 -32.22 -4.57 21.51
C THR A 211 -30.75 -4.76 21.82
N VAL A 212 -29.92 -3.90 21.25
CA VAL A 212 -28.48 -3.91 21.42
C VAL A 212 -28.06 -2.60 22.08
N ILE A 213 -27.40 -2.69 23.23
CA ILE A 213 -26.92 -1.54 23.98
C ILE A 213 -25.40 -1.51 23.89
N VAL A 214 -24.86 -0.47 23.27
CA VAL A 214 -23.41 -0.23 23.18
C VAL A 214 -23.04 0.79 24.23
N ALA A 215 -22.27 0.37 25.23
CA ALA A 215 -21.76 1.27 26.25
C ALA A 215 -20.72 2.23 25.65
N ARG A 216 -20.61 3.43 26.23
CA ARG A 216 -19.53 4.35 25.89
C ARG A 216 -18.18 3.67 26.12
N VAL A 217 -17.32 3.69 25.10
CA VAL A 217 -15.95 3.15 25.20
C VAL A 217 -15.19 3.93 26.28
N ASN A 218 -14.51 3.21 27.17
CA ASN A 218 -13.62 3.82 28.14
C ASN A 218 -12.28 4.13 27.46
N LEU A 219 -11.96 5.40 27.30
CA LEU A 219 -10.75 5.84 26.63
C LEU A 219 -9.70 6.23 27.69
N ASP A 220 -8.84 5.27 28.07
CA ASP A 220 -7.86 5.46 29.14
C ASP A 220 -6.72 6.42 28.79
N SER A 221 -6.49 6.69 27.50
CA SER A 221 -5.37 7.50 27.01
C SER A 221 -5.78 8.31 25.79
N VAL A 222 -6.31 9.50 26.04
CA VAL A 222 -6.76 10.45 25.01
C VAL A 222 -5.82 11.64 24.99
N VAL A 223 -5.38 12.03 23.79
CA VAL A 223 -4.53 13.20 23.59
C VAL A 223 -5.30 14.46 24.03
N PRO A 224 -4.74 15.35 24.86
CA PRO A 224 -5.45 16.56 25.29
C PRO A 224 -5.93 17.40 24.11
N ASN A 225 -7.17 17.89 24.21
CA ASN A 225 -7.88 18.65 23.17
C ASN A 225 -8.15 17.87 21.87
N SER A 226 -8.04 16.53 21.90
CA SER A 226 -8.60 15.68 20.84
C SER A 226 -10.08 15.41 21.10
N VAL A 227 -10.84 15.25 20.02
CA VAL A 227 -12.26 14.87 20.06
C VAL A 227 -12.36 13.42 19.56
N PRO A 228 -12.65 12.45 20.43
CA PRO A 228 -12.92 11.09 20.00
C PRO A 228 -14.19 11.04 19.15
N GLU A 229 -14.11 10.38 18.00
CA GLU A 229 -15.24 10.19 17.11
C GLU A 229 -15.80 8.77 17.27
N THR A 230 -17.13 8.64 17.22
CA THR A 230 -17.81 7.34 17.23
C THR A 230 -18.67 7.25 15.98
N PHE A 231 -18.40 6.24 15.16
CA PHE A 231 -19.15 5.97 13.95
C PHE A 231 -20.03 4.75 14.19
N ILE A 232 -21.32 4.90 13.91
CA ILE A 232 -22.28 3.78 13.94
C ILE A 232 -22.66 3.46 12.50
N ASN A 233 -22.43 2.21 12.12
CA ASN A 233 -22.75 1.68 10.81
C ASN A 233 -23.73 0.52 10.99
N VAL A 234 -24.88 0.57 10.30
CA VAL A 234 -25.91 -0.47 10.37
C VAL A 234 -26.16 -0.98 8.96
N ARG A 235 -26.03 -2.30 8.77
CA ARG A 235 -26.17 -2.94 7.45
C ARG A 235 -27.09 -4.16 7.52
N GLY A 236 -27.80 -4.41 6.41
CA GLY A 236 -28.81 -5.48 6.33
C GLY A 236 -28.27 -6.89 6.14
N ASN A 237 -26.95 -7.09 6.18
CA ASN A 237 -26.30 -8.33 5.77
C ASN A 237 -24.96 -8.53 6.54
N VAL A 238 -24.78 -9.70 7.17
CA VAL A 238 -23.56 -10.07 7.93
C VAL A 238 -22.33 -10.27 7.03
N LEU A 239 -22.52 -10.77 5.81
CA LEU A 239 -21.49 -10.86 4.77
C LEU A 239 -21.16 -9.49 4.18
N ALA A 240 -22.12 -8.56 4.09
CA ALA A 240 -21.85 -7.19 3.62
C ALA A 240 -20.86 -6.49 4.55
N ASP A 241 -20.87 -6.78 5.86
CA ASP A 241 -19.94 -6.17 6.80
C ASP A 241 -18.51 -6.69 6.61
N SER A 242 -18.32 -8.00 6.39
CA SER A 242 -16.99 -8.58 6.12
C SER A 242 -16.46 -8.25 4.74
N ILE A 243 -17.36 -8.14 3.76
CA ILE A 243 -17.05 -7.72 2.40
C ILE A 243 -16.75 -6.23 2.41
N ASP A 244 -17.71 -5.35 2.68
CA ASP A 244 -17.55 -3.90 2.53
C ASP A 244 -16.60 -3.24 3.55
N ASN A 245 -16.43 -3.76 4.78
CA ASN A 245 -15.42 -3.21 5.71
C ASN A 245 -14.00 -3.65 5.33
N SER A 246 -13.84 -4.79 4.65
CA SER A 246 -12.57 -5.20 4.04
C SER A 246 -12.37 -4.53 2.67
N ILE A 247 -13.45 -4.02 2.08
CA ILE A 247 -13.58 -3.68 0.67
C ILE A 247 -14.42 -2.38 0.57
N SER A 248 -13.93 -1.26 1.10
CA SER A 248 -14.52 0.05 0.77
C SER A 248 -14.37 0.33 -0.73
N GLU A 249 -15.19 1.20 -1.31
CA GLU A 249 -15.08 1.59 -2.73
C GLU A 249 -13.68 2.15 -3.04
N ASP A 250 -13.15 2.97 -2.14
CA ASP A 250 -11.76 3.46 -2.18
C ASP A 250 -10.72 2.34 -1.98
N SER A 251 -11.01 1.32 -1.17
CA SER A 251 -10.15 0.14 -0.97
C SER A 251 -10.10 -0.71 -2.24
N LEU A 252 -11.24 -1.06 -2.85
CA LEU A 252 -11.29 -1.74 -4.16
C LEU A 252 -10.58 -0.95 -5.23
N ALA A 253 -10.81 0.37 -5.21
CA ALA A 253 -10.11 1.25 -6.09
C ALA A 253 -8.59 1.14 -5.91
N SER A 254 -8.11 1.14 -4.68
CA SER A 254 -6.69 1.00 -4.40
C SER A 254 -6.10 -0.37 -4.82
N LEU A 255 -6.93 -1.41 -4.93
CA LEU A 255 -6.51 -2.74 -5.41
C LEU A 255 -6.26 -2.76 -6.93
N ILE A 256 -6.93 -1.91 -7.71
CA ILE A 256 -6.70 -1.76 -9.15
C ILE A 256 -5.44 -0.91 -9.36
N ARG A 257 -4.28 -1.56 -9.21
CA ARG A 257 -2.96 -0.95 -9.40
C ARG A 257 -2.08 -1.78 -10.32
N MET A 258 -1.11 -1.09 -10.95
CA MET A 258 -0.20 -1.71 -11.91
C MET A 258 0.70 -2.77 -11.23
N PRO A 259 0.70 -4.03 -11.71
CA PRO A 259 1.59 -5.06 -11.22
C PRO A 259 3.05 -4.84 -11.63
N GLY A 260 3.98 -5.35 -10.82
CA GLY A 260 5.41 -5.30 -11.13
C GLY A 260 6.31 -5.91 -10.06
N GLY A 261 7.62 -5.75 -10.25
CA GLY A 261 8.64 -6.32 -9.38
C GLY A 261 9.14 -7.68 -9.86
N CYS A 262 9.82 -8.42 -8.98
CA CYS A 262 10.29 -9.77 -9.25
C CYS A 262 9.12 -10.78 -9.37
N VAL A 263 9.40 -12.03 -9.72
CA VAL A 263 8.40 -13.11 -9.91
C VAL A 263 7.31 -13.15 -8.82
N GLU A 264 7.72 -13.13 -7.54
CA GLU A 264 6.79 -13.18 -6.41
C GLU A 264 5.97 -11.88 -6.31
N GLN A 265 6.65 -10.73 -6.38
CA GLN A 265 6.02 -9.41 -6.25
C GLN A 265 5.04 -9.14 -7.40
N ASN A 266 5.38 -9.56 -8.62
CA ASN A 266 4.53 -9.43 -9.78
C ASN A 266 3.28 -10.33 -9.62
N LEU A 267 3.42 -11.58 -9.19
CA LEU A 267 2.26 -12.44 -8.87
C LEU A 267 1.39 -11.87 -7.73
N ALA A 268 2.01 -11.36 -6.67
CA ALA A 268 1.31 -10.74 -5.56
C ALA A 268 0.46 -9.55 -6.05
N SER A 269 1.08 -8.72 -6.89
CA SER A 269 0.47 -7.50 -7.37
C SER A 269 -0.56 -7.74 -8.49
N ILE A 270 -0.46 -8.81 -9.29
CA ILE A 270 -1.53 -9.25 -10.22
C ILE A 270 -2.79 -9.66 -9.44
N THR A 271 -2.61 -10.30 -8.30
CA THR A 271 -3.74 -10.83 -7.50
C THR A 271 -4.71 -9.73 -7.07
N LEU A 272 -4.23 -8.50 -6.91
CA LEU A 272 -5.02 -7.36 -6.43
C LEU A 272 -6.08 -6.89 -7.46
N PRO A 273 -5.70 -6.43 -8.68
CA PRO A 273 -6.68 -6.09 -9.70
C PRO A 273 -7.50 -7.30 -10.12
N LEU A 274 -6.95 -8.52 -10.04
CA LEU A 274 -7.65 -9.75 -10.39
C LEU A 274 -8.82 -10.05 -9.45
N ILE A 275 -8.58 -10.06 -8.13
CA ILE A 275 -9.62 -10.29 -7.13
C ILE A 275 -10.62 -9.12 -7.09
N ALA A 276 -10.15 -7.89 -7.24
CA ALA A 276 -11.04 -6.72 -7.34
C ALA A 276 -11.97 -6.85 -8.56
N THR A 277 -11.45 -7.24 -9.73
CA THR A 277 -12.24 -7.47 -10.94
C THR A 277 -13.25 -8.60 -10.74
N LEU A 278 -12.81 -9.72 -10.18
CA LEU A 278 -13.69 -10.85 -9.89
C LEU A 278 -14.85 -10.45 -8.98
N TYR A 279 -14.55 -9.71 -7.91
CA TYR A 279 -15.56 -9.23 -6.97
C TYR A 279 -16.53 -8.24 -7.62
N LEU A 280 -16.01 -7.25 -8.36
CA LEU A 280 -16.81 -6.22 -9.02
C LEU A 280 -17.69 -6.80 -10.14
N ASP A 281 -17.20 -7.78 -10.90
CA ASP A 281 -17.97 -8.48 -11.93
C ASP A 281 -19.07 -9.37 -11.33
N THR A 282 -18.82 -10.05 -10.21
CA THR A 282 -19.83 -10.93 -9.59
C THR A 282 -20.92 -10.16 -8.85
N THR A 283 -20.60 -8.96 -8.36
CA THR A 283 -21.53 -8.09 -7.62
C THR A 283 -22.16 -6.99 -8.48
N ASP A 284 -21.82 -6.93 -9.76
CA ASP A 284 -22.24 -5.88 -10.70
C ASP A 284 -22.02 -4.44 -10.17
N SER A 285 -20.95 -4.25 -9.40
CA SER A 285 -20.69 -3.02 -8.63
C SER A 285 -19.63 -2.11 -9.27
N TRP A 286 -19.46 -2.15 -10.59
CA TRP A 286 -18.47 -1.30 -11.28
C TRP A 286 -18.80 0.20 -11.23
N GLU A 287 -20.06 0.58 -11.06
CA GLU A 287 -20.47 1.98 -10.98
C GLU A 287 -19.88 2.69 -9.77
N SER A 288 -19.75 2.00 -8.63
CA SER A 288 -19.25 2.58 -7.38
C SER A 288 -17.77 2.93 -7.43
N VAL A 289 -16.97 2.17 -8.19
CA VAL A 289 -15.54 2.46 -8.38
C VAL A 289 -15.24 3.28 -9.63
N GLY A 290 -16.22 3.44 -10.52
CA GLY A 290 -16.11 4.05 -11.84
C GLY A 290 -15.95 3.01 -12.95
N VAL A 291 -16.95 2.92 -13.84
CA VAL A 291 -17.05 1.90 -14.91
C VAL A 291 -15.81 1.86 -15.81
N GLN A 292 -15.17 3.01 -16.06
CA GLN A 292 -13.96 3.12 -16.88
C GLN A 292 -12.79 2.29 -16.33
N ARG A 293 -12.78 2.02 -15.02
CA ARG A 293 -11.69 1.31 -14.34
C ARG A 293 -11.72 -0.19 -14.58
N LYS A 294 -12.81 -0.71 -15.13
CA LYS A 294 -12.85 -2.08 -15.67
C LYS A 294 -11.80 -2.28 -16.74
N ALA A 295 -11.73 -1.36 -17.71
CA ALA A 295 -10.73 -1.44 -18.78
C ALA A 295 -9.30 -1.33 -18.22
N GLU A 296 -9.10 -0.47 -17.21
CA GLU A 296 -7.82 -0.33 -16.52
C GLU A 296 -7.40 -1.61 -15.80
N ALA A 297 -8.30 -2.24 -15.04
CA ALA A 297 -8.05 -3.49 -14.34
C ALA A 297 -7.70 -4.63 -15.31
N LEU A 298 -8.46 -4.78 -16.39
CA LEU A 298 -8.16 -5.77 -17.44
C LEU A 298 -6.78 -5.52 -18.08
N ARG A 299 -6.42 -4.26 -18.35
CA ARG A 299 -5.09 -3.89 -18.86
C ARG A 299 -3.99 -4.25 -17.88
N TYR A 300 -4.18 -3.98 -16.58
CA TYR A 300 -3.22 -4.32 -15.52
C TYR A 300 -3.04 -5.82 -15.33
N ILE A 301 -4.13 -6.60 -15.36
CA ILE A 301 -4.06 -8.06 -15.31
C ILE A 301 -3.27 -8.60 -16.51
N ARG A 302 -3.57 -8.13 -17.73
CA ARG A 302 -2.82 -8.52 -18.95
C ARG A 302 -1.34 -8.15 -18.85
N ARG A 303 -1.03 -6.91 -18.43
CA ARG A 303 0.35 -6.44 -18.31
C ARG A 303 1.14 -7.24 -17.28
N GLY A 304 0.56 -7.51 -16.12
CA GLY A 304 1.21 -8.31 -15.10
C GLY A 304 1.44 -9.76 -15.57
N TYR A 305 0.48 -10.34 -16.29
CA TYR A 305 0.66 -11.63 -16.93
C TYR A 305 1.80 -11.62 -17.96
N GLU A 306 1.86 -10.65 -18.87
CA GLU A 306 2.96 -10.49 -19.82
C GLU A 306 4.32 -10.36 -19.13
N ASN A 307 4.40 -9.55 -18.07
CA ASN A 307 5.60 -9.43 -17.25
C ASN A 307 5.99 -10.77 -16.61
N GLN A 308 5.00 -11.56 -16.18
CA GLN A 308 5.25 -12.85 -15.55
C GLN A 308 5.88 -13.85 -16.53
N LEU A 309 5.45 -13.83 -17.80
CA LEU A 309 5.99 -14.70 -18.84
C LEU A 309 7.50 -14.49 -19.07
N ALA A 310 8.03 -13.30 -18.78
CA ALA A 310 9.47 -13.03 -18.87
C ALA A 310 10.32 -13.87 -17.90
N TYR A 311 9.71 -14.43 -16.85
CA TYR A 311 10.36 -15.26 -15.85
C TYR A 311 10.18 -16.77 -16.08
N ARG A 312 9.46 -17.15 -17.14
CA ARG A 312 9.20 -18.55 -17.48
C ARG A 312 10.48 -19.24 -17.95
N LYS A 313 10.74 -20.45 -17.43
CA LYS A 313 11.78 -21.36 -17.93
C LYS A 313 11.24 -22.33 -18.99
N SER A 314 12.16 -22.95 -19.72
CA SER A 314 11.86 -23.96 -20.75
C SER A 314 11.15 -25.22 -20.22
N ASP A 315 11.26 -25.50 -18.92
CA ASP A 315 10.59 -26.61 -18.24
C ASP A 315 9.17 -26.24 -17.73
N GLY A 316 8.70 -25.02 -18.01
CA GLY A 316 7.42 -24.51 -17.56
C GLY A 316 7.42 -23.90 -16.16
N SER A 317 8.55 -23.91 -15.45
CA SER A 317 8.64 -23.37 -14.08
C SER A 317 8.84 -21.84 -14.05
N TYR A 318 8.45 -21.22 -12.93
CA TYR A 318 8.60 -19.78 -12.66
C TYR A 318 9.37 -19.56 -11.35
N PRO A 319 10.70 -19.67 -11.35
CA PRO A 319 11.47 -19.61 -10.13
C PRO A 319 11.66 -18.15 -9.66
N PRO A 320 11.53 -17.84 -8.36
CA PRO A 320 11.67 -16.48 -7.85
C PRO A 320 13.05 -15.88 -8.10
N TYR A 321 14.09 -16.73 -8.09
CA TYR A 321 15.47 -16.43 -8.44
C TYR A 321 16.14 -17.68 -9.05
N ARG A 322 17.47 -17.75 -9.20
CA ARG A 322 18.21 -18.84 -9.87
C ARG A 322 17.90 -20.29 -9.40
N ARG A 323 17.07 -20.52 -8.38
CA ARG A 323 16.60 -21.84 -7.92
C ARG A 323 15.06 -21.89 -7.78
N GLU A 324 14.54 -23.08 -8.06
CA GLU A 324 13.18 -23.43 -8.53
C GLU A 324 11.99 -23.21 -7.59
N GLY A 325 10.88 -22.62 -8.07
CA GLY A 325 9.55 -22.89 -7.51
C GLY A 325 8.52 -21.78 -7.76
N ALA A 326 7.31 -22.11 -8.20
CA ALA A 326 6.12 -21.29 -7.93
C ALA A 326 4.82 -22.07 -8.17
N THR A 327 4.28 -22.66 -7.10
CA THR A 327 2.92 -23.24 -7.06
C THR A 327 1.81 -22.20 -7.28
N TYR A 328 2.11 -20.93 -6.99
CA TYR A 328 1.16 -19.80 -7.05
C TYR A 328 0.75 -19.38 -8.47
N VAL A 329 1.59 -19.65 -9.48
CA VAL A 329 1.32 -19.23 -10.87
C VAL A 329 0.09 -19.91 -11.43
N VAL A 330 -0.04 -21.23 -11.22
CA VAL A 330 -1.16 -22.02 -11.74
C VAL A 330 -2.49 -21.45 -11.23
N LYS A 331 -2.56 -21.10 -9.95
CA LYS A 331 -3.75 -20.51 -9.36
C LYS A 331 -4.10 -19.16 -10.00
N VAL A 332 -3.16 -18.21 -9.98
CA VAL A 332 -3.39 -16.85 -10.48
C VAL A 332 -3.74 -16.87 -11.97
N PHE A 333 -3.05 -17.69 -12.78
CA PHE A 333 -3.31 -17.77 -14.21
C PHE A 333 -4.62 -18.48 -14.53
N SER A 334 -5.03 -19.49 -13.75
CA SER A 334 -6.34 -20.13 -13.92
C SER A 334 -7.47 -19.16 -13.66
N MET A 335 -7.36 -18.35 -12.60
CA MET A 335 -8.33 -17.29 -12.33
C MET A 335 -8.33 -16.23 -13.44
N ALA A 336 -7.16 -15.78 -13.87
CA ALA A 336 -7.04 -14.78 -14.92
C ALA A 336 -7.45 -15.29 -16.32
N HIS A 337 -7.41 -16.60 -16.59
CA HIS A 337 -7.95 -17.19 -17.82
C HIS A 337 -9.42 -16.83 -18.02
N SER A 338 -10.22 -16.92 -16.96
CA SER A 338 -11.65 -16.59 -17.01
C SER A 338 -11.96 -15.11 -17.23
N ILE A 339 -11.00 -14.21 -16.98
CA ILE A 339 -11.19 -12.76 -17.03
C ILE A 339 -10.58 -12.14 -18.30
N VAL A 340 -9.32 -12.46 -18.61
CA VAL A 340 -8.59 -11.84 -19.73
C VAL A 340 -8.25 -12.79 -20.88
N GLY A 341 -8.63 -14.07 -20.81
CA GLY A 341 -8.41 -15.04 -21.88
C GLY A 341 -6.95 -15.48 -22.05
N ILE A 342 -6.30 -15.90 -20.96
CA ILE A 342 -4.92 -16.42 -20.98
C ILE A 342 -4.83 -17.70 -21.82
N ASN A 343 -3.73 -17.89 -22.57
CA ASN A 343 -3.47 -19.13 -23.31
C ASN A 343 -3.36 -20.32 -22.34
N GLU A 344 -4.15 -21.39 -22.56
CA GLU A 344 -4.18 -22.60 -21.75
C GLU A 344 -2.79 -23.24 -21.52
N GLN A 345 -1.90 -23.18 -22.52
CA GLN A 345 -0.54 -23.72 -22.39
C GLN A 345 0.22 -23.08 -21.23
N GLN A 346 -0.04 -21.81 -20.96
CA GLN A 346 0.65 -21.02 -19.94
C GLN A 346 0.18 -21.38 -18.52
N VAL A 347 -0.96 -22.06 -18.42
CA VAL A 347 -1.45 -22.71 -17.20
C VAL A 347 -0.97 -24.16 -17.13
N CYS A 348 -1.03 -24.88 -18.26
CA CYS A 348 -0.75 -26.30 -18.30
C CYS A 348 0.72 -26.67 -18.09
N GLU A 349 1.66 -25.89 -18.63
CA GLU A 349 3.08 -26.15 -18.41
C GLU A 349 3.52 -26.06 -16.94
N PRO A 350 3.25 -24.96 -16.20
CA PRO A 350 3.59 -24.90 -14.78
C PRO A 350 2.85 -25.97 -13.97
N LEU A 351 1.62 -26.31 -14.35
CA LEU A 351 0.86 -27.41 -13.75
C LEU A 351 1.57 -28.75 -13.93
N LEU A 352 1.98 -29.08 -15.15
CA LEU A 352 2.71 -30.31 -15.45
C LEU A 352 4.08 -30.34 -14.75
N TYR A 353 4.75 -29.20 -14.65
CA TYR A 353 5.98 -29.07 -13.86
C TYR A 353 5.77 -29.47 -12.39
N LEU A 354 4.70 -28.98 -11.74
CA LEU A 354 4.38 -29.34 -10.35
C LEU A 354 4.12 -30.84 -10.21
N VAL A 355 3.32 -31.40 -11.11
CA VAL A 355 2.98 -32.83 -11.11
C VAL A 355 4.21 -33.71 -11.30
N ASN A 356 5.13 -33.32 -12.19
CA ASN A 356 6.28 -34.14 -12.54
C ASN A 356 7.45 -34.00 -11.56
N ASN A 357 7.66 -32.82 -10.97
CA ASN A 357 8.87 -32.51 -10.20
C ASN A 357 8.61 -32.34 -8.69
N LYS A 358 7.40 -31.91 -8.30
CA LYS A 358 7.08 -31.54 -6.90
C LYS A 358 6.17 -32.53 -6.19
N HIS A 359 5.54 -33.44 -6.93
CA HIS A 359 4.72 -34.52 -6.35
C HIS A 359 5.57 -35.72 -5.94
N LYS A 360 5.52 -36.14 -4.67
CA LYS A 360 6.22 -37.33 -4.17
C LYS A 360 5.29 -38.55 -4.22
N MET A 361 5.50 -39.43 -5.19
CA MET A 361 4.67 -40.64 -5.38
C MET A 361 4.63 -41.59 -4.17
N SER A 362 5.66 -41.62 -3.32
CA SER A 362 5.70 -42.48 -2.14
C SER A 362 4.71 -42.08 -1.04
N ARG A 363 4.43 -40.78 -0.92
CA ARG A 363 3.57 -40.21 0.13
C ARG A 363 2.30 -39.55 -0.40
N TRP A 364 2.18 -39.37 -1.72
CA TRP A 364 1.06 -38.70 -2.40
C TRP A 364 0.86 -37.23 -1.98
N ASN A 365 1.94 -36.58 -1.54
CA ASN A 365 1.99 -35.18 -1.14
C ASN A 365 2.87 -34.35 -2.08
N PHE A 366 2.72 -33.03 -2.02
CA PHE A 366 3.60 -32.09 -2.70
C PHE A 366 4.65 -31.55 -1.74
N VAL A 367 5.88 -31.37 -2.25
CA VAL A 367 7.01 -30.82 -1.49
C VAL A 367 7.54 -29.60 -2.22
N GLU A 368 7.84 -28.54 -1.46
CA GLU A 368 8.53 -27.36 -1.96
C GLU A 368 9.98 -27.40 -1.48
N ASP A 369 10.91 -27.53 -2.42
CA ASP A 369 12.34 -27.63 -2.14
C ASP A 369 13.01 -26.24 -2.11
N ASN A 370 12.39 -25.20 -2.70
CA ASN A 370 12.86 -23.83 -2.57
C ASN A 370 11.69 -22.91 -2.17
N PRO A 371 11.51 -22.64 -0.87
CA PRO A 371 10.40 -21.82 -0.42
C PRO A 371 10.54 -20.37 -0.90
N VAL A 372 9.38 -19.77 -1.17
CA VAL A 372 9.19 -18.34 -1.46
C VAL A 372 9.95 -17.48 -0.42
N TYR A 373 10.66 -16.45 -0.88
CA TYR A 373 11.45 -15.57 -0.01
C TYR A 373 10.56 -14.65 0.81
N SER A 374 9.54 -14.07 0.17
CA SER A 374 8.51 -13.27 0.85
C SER A 374 7.53 -14.18 1.58
N THR A 375 7.87 -14.54 2.83
CA THR A 375 7.03 -15.42 3.66
C THR A 375 5.66 -14.82 3.97
N THR A 376 5.54 -13.49 3.97
CA THR A 376 4.28 -12.74 4.16
C THR A 376 3.25 -13.05 3.08
N MET A 377 3.69 -13.38 1.85
CA MET A 377 2.78 -13.77 0.76
C MET A 377 2.20 -15.17 0.90
N THR A 378 2.86 -16.04 1.66
CA THR A 378 2.42 -17.43 1.85
C THR A 378 1.39 -17.58 2.97
N GLY A 379 1.09 -16.49 3.70
CA GLY A 379 0.10 -16.45 4.76
C GLY A 379 0.24 -17.62 5.74
N GLY A 380 -0.86 -18.34 5.95
CA GLY A 380 -0.91 -19.46 6.88
C GLY A 380 -0.21 -20.74 6.41
N LEU A 381 0.48 -20.79 5.26
CA LEU A 381 1.13 -22.02 4.79
C LEU A 381 2.29 -22.50 5.70
N ARG A 382 2.99 -21.58 6.38
CA ARG A 382 4.18 -21.88 7.20
C ARG A 382 3.85 -22.15 8.68
N GLY A 383 2.97 -23.11 8.94
CA GLY A 383 2.63 -23.54 10.32
C GLY A 383 3.08 -24.97 10.64
N ASP A 384 2.56 -25.53 11.72
CA ASP A 384 2.88 -26.88 12.26
C ASP A 384 2.47 -28.07 11.37
N ASP A 385 2.02 -27.81 10.13
CA ASP A 385 1.55 -28.82 9.19
C ASP A 385 1.78 -28.39 7.73
N PRO A 386 3.02 -28.03 7.35
CA PRO A 386 3.30 -27.35 6.09
C PRO A 386 3.10 -28.27 4.87
N GLU A 387 3.39 -29.57 5.01
CA GLU A 387 3.20 -30.54 3.92
C GLU A 387 1.72 -30.70 3.53
N THR A 388 0.84 -30.90 4.53
CA THR A 388 -0.60 -31.04 4.28
C THR A 388 -1.18 -29.76 3.70
N THR A 389 -0.75 -28.63 4.24
CA THR A 389 -1.22 -27.30 3.83
C THR A 389 -0.79 -26.95 2.41
N LEU A 390 0.48 -27.20 2.06
CA LEU A 390 1.00 -27.04 0.69
C LEU A 390 0.28 -27.99 -0.28
N THR A 391 0.09 -29.23 0.12
CA THR A 391 -0.58 -30.25 -0.68
C THR A 391 -2.03 -29.85 -0.98
N ALA A 392 -2.76 -29.33 0.02
CA ALA A 392 -4.10 -28.78 -0.17
C ALA A 392 -4.08 -27.56 -1.10
N PHE A 393 -3.13 -26.64 -0.91
CA PHE A 393 -2.97 -25.47 -1.78
C PHE A 393 -2.74 -25.83 -3.25
N VAL A 394 -1.84 -26.78 -3.53
CA VAL A 394 -1.59 -27.26 -4.90
C VAL A 394 -2.82 -27.94 -5.46
N LEU A 395 -3.52 -28.77 -4.67
CA LEU A 395 -4.75 -29.43 -5.12
C LEU A 395 -5.84 -28.42 -5.48
N ILE A 396 -5.99 -27.32 -4.73
CA ILE A 396 -6.89 -26.21 -5.05
C ILE A 396 -6.53 -25.62 -6.41
N ALA A 397 -5.25 -25.31 -6.65
CA ALA A 397 -4.81 -24.75 -7.93
C ALA A 397 -5.11 -25.70 -9.12
N LEU A 398 -4.91 -27.01 -8.93
CA LEU A 398 -5.25 -28.03 -9.93
C LEU A 398 -6.75 -28.11 -10.19
N ALA A 399 -7.58 -28.02 -9.14
CA ALA A 399 -9.03 -28.07 -9.24
C ALA A 399 -9.59 -26.80 -9.90
N GLU A 400 -9.07 -25.62 -9.54
CA GLU A 400 -9.45 -24.33 -10.14
C GLU A 400 -9.11 -24.29 -11.64
N ALA A 401 -7.94 -24.80 -12.05
CA ALA A 401 -7.61 -24.93 -13.47
C ALA A 401 -8.64 -25.79 -14.23
N LYS A 402 -9.05 -26.93 -13.66
CA LYS A 402 -10.11 -27.79 -14.22
C LYS A 402 -11.45 -27.05 -14.30
N HIS A 403 -11.82 -26.30 -13.26
CA HIS A 403 -13.08 -25.53 -13.23
C HIS A 403 -13.09 -24.37 -14.23
N ALA A 404 -11.92 -23.78 -14.53
CA ALA A 404 -11.76 -22.77 -15.57
C ALA A 404 -11.86 -23.35 -17.00
N GLY A 405 -12.18 -24.64 -17.17
CA GLY A 405 -12.30 -25.29 -18.47
C GLY A 405 -10.97 -25.72 -19.08
N ILE A 406 -9.85 -25.55 -18.36
CA ILE A 406 -8.51 -25.81 -18.88
C ILE A 406 -8.21 -27.31 -18.78
N SER A 407 -8.06 -27.97 -19.93
CA SER A 407 -7.78 -29.41 -20.01
C SER A 407 -6.32 -29.67 -20.36
N CYS A 408 -5.46 -29.74 -19.34
CA CYS A 408 -4.07 -30.15 -19.52
C CYS A 408 -3.99 -31.65 -19.82
N VAL A 409 -3.71 -32.00 -21.08
CA VAL A 409 -3.69 -33.38 -21.59
C VAL A 409 -2.58 -34.19 -20.92
N SER A 410 -2.91 -34.92 -19.85
CA SER A 410 -2.11 -36.06 -19.38
C SER A 410 -2.91 -36.98 -18.46
N PRO A 411 -2.93 -38.31 -18.69
CA PRO A 411 -3.48 -39.29 -17.76
C PRO A 411 -2.88 -39.21 -16.34
N SER A 412 -1.63 -38.73 -16.21
CA SER A 412 -0.94 -38.63 -14.91
C SER A 412 -1.61 -37.62 -13.97
N VAL A 413 -2.16 -36.53 -14.49
CA VAL A 413 -2.77 -35.44 -13.69
C VAL A 413 -4.01 -35.95 -12.95
N LYS A 414 -4.87 -36.72 -13.62
CA LYS A 414 -6.08 -37.31 -13.00
C LYS A 414 -5.73 -38.26 -11.86
N VAL A 415 -4.69 -39.08 -12.04
CA VAL A 415 -4.22 -40.01 -11.00
C VAL A 415 -3.67 -39.24 -9.79
N VAL A 416 -2.88 -38.19 -10.05
CA VAL A 416 -2.30 -37.34 -9.00
C VAL A 416 -3.40 -36.65 -8.19
N ILE A 417 -4.37 -36.00 -8.84
CA ILE A 417 -5.51 -35.36 -8.15
C ILE A 417 -6.23 -36.34 -7.23
N ARG A 418 -6.56 -37.54 -7.71
CA ARG A 418 -7.26 -38.56 -6.91
C ARG A 418 -6.40 -39.02 -5.72
N LYS A 419 -5.11 -39.28 -5.94
CA LYS A 419 -4.22 -39.77 -4.88
C LYS A 419 -3.90 -38.71 -3.84
N THR A 420 -3.74 -37.47 -4.26
CA THR A 420 -3.60 -36.32 -3.37
C THR A 420 -4.88 -36.09 -2.55
N ALA A 421 -6.06 -36.27 -3.15
CA ALA A 421 -7.32 -36.22 -2.41
C ALA A 421 -7.42 -37.34 -1.34
N GLU A 422 -7.00 -38.57 -1.67
CA GLU A 422 -6.90 -39.67 -0.69
C GLU A 422 -5.96 -39.32 0.47
N TYR A 423 -4.83 -38.68 0.19
CA TYR A 423 -3.89 -38.19 1.22
C TYR A 423 -4.54 -37.16 2.15
N LEU A 424 -5.21 -36.13 1.60
CA LEU A 424 -5.86 -35.09 2.41
C LEU A 424 -7.02 -35.64 3.25
N LYS A 425 -7.81 -36.58 2.71
CA LYS A 425 -8.86 -37.27 3.49
C LYS A 425 -8.28 -37.97 4.71
N ARG A 426 -7.18 -38.71 4.55
CA ARG A 426 -6.47 -39.35 5.68
C ARG A 426 -5.92 -38.33 6.65
N ALA A 427 -5.45 -37.19 6.16
CA ALA A 427 -4.96 -36.12 7.02
C ALA A 427 -6.09 -35.56 7.91
N LEU A 428 -7.29 -35.36 7.38
CA LEU A 428 -8.45 -34.82 8.11
C LEU A 428 -9.07 -35.78 9.15
N VAL A 429 -8.78 -37.08 9.07
CA VAL A 429 -9.19 -38.05 10.11
C VAL A 429 -8.40 -37.84 11.42
N LYS A 430 -7.20 -37.27 11.34
CA LYS A 430 -6.38 -36.99 12.54
C LYS A 430 -6.96 -35.81 13.32
N THR A 431 -7.41 -36.08 14.55
CA THR A 431 -7.90 -35.06 15.49
C THR A 431 -6.78 -34.14 15.97
N GLY A 432 -7.14 -32.91 16.38
CA GLY A 432 -6.18 -31.95 16.94
C GLY A 432 -5.26 -31.26 15.93
N ARG A 433 -5.58 -31.32 14.63
CA ARG A 433 -4.90 -30.48 13.62
C ARG A 433 -5.31 -29.02 13.75
N ARG A 434 -4.42 -28.14 13.33
CA ARG A 434 -4.64 -26.69 13.24
C ARG A 434 -5.90 -26.38 12.41
N PRO A 435 -6.79 -25.47 12.88
CA PRO A 435 -8.01 -25.09 12.16
C PRO A 435 -7.77 -24.65 10.72
N TYR A 436 -6.72 -23.87 10.46
CA TYR A 436 -6.33 -23.47 9.10
C TYR A 436 -6.08 -24.66 8.16
N THR A 437 -5.37 -25.69 8.62
CA THR A 437 -5.09 -26.88 7.81
C THR A 437 -6.37 -27.66 7.53
N VAL A 438 -7.25 -27.77 8.54
CA VAL A 438 -8.55 -28.40 8.38
C VAL A 438 -9.39 -27.63 7.36
N ALA A 439 -9.43 -26.29 7.44
CA ALA A 439 -10.16 -25.41 6.52
C ALA A 439 -9.69 -25.56 5.07
N ILE A 440 -8.39 -25.37 4.81
CA ILE A 440 -7.85 -25.40 3.43
C ILE A 440 -7.95 -26.80 2.80
N ALA A 441 -7.72 -27.87 3.57
CA ALA A 441 -7.85 -29.24 3.07
C ALA A 441 -9.31 -29.60 2.80
N SER A 442 -10.23 -29.14 3.65
CA SER A 442 -11.67 -29.32 3.46
C SER A 442 -12.15 -28.59 2.20
N TYR A 443 -11.71 -27.35 1.99
CA TYR A 443 -12.02 -26.58 0.78
C TYR A 443 -11.46 -27.26 -0.48
N ALA A 444 -10.21 -27.72 -0.44
CA ALA A 444 -9.59 -28.46 -1.54
C ALA A 444 -10.40 -29.70 -1.94
N LEU A 445 -10.91 -30.45 -0.96
CA LEU A 445 -11.73 -31.64 -1.19
C LEU A 445 -13.14 -31.29 -1.69
N ALA A 446 -13.75 -30.22 -1.17
CA ALA A 446 -15.05 -29.73 -1.61
C ALA A 446 -15.03 -29.27 -3.08
N LEU A 447 -13.93 -28.62 -3.51
CA LEU A 447 -13.73 -28.22 -4.91
C LEU A 447 -13.71 -29.40 -5.88
N LEU A 448 -13.29 -30.60 -5.47
CA LEU A 448 -13.32 -31.77 -6.35
C LEU A 448 -14.75 -32.31 -6.60
N GLY A 449 -15.75 -31.76 -5.91
CA GLY A 449 -17.15 -32.09 -6.10
C GLY A 449 -17.51 -33.54 -5.72
N LYS A 450 -18.58 -34.06 -6.33
CA LYS A 450 -19.13 -35.40 -6.05
C LYS A 450 -18.19 -36.54 -6.43
N ASP A 451 -17.14 -36.29 -7.21
CA ASP A 451 -16.16 -37.28 -7.67
C ASP A 451 -15.37 -37.94 -6.52
N GLN A 452 -15.41 -37.37 -5.30
CA GLN A 452 -14.63 -37.83 -4.17
C GLN A 452 -15.43 -38.23 -2.92
N ASN A 453 -16.78 -38.22 -2.93
CA ASN A 453 -17.67 -38.71 -1.86
C ASN A 453 -17.13 -38.52 -0.41
N TYR A 454 -16.74 -37.28 -0.07
CA TYR A 454 -16.21 -36.94 1.26
C TYR A 454 -16.89 -35.69 1.77
N ASN A 455 -17.40 -35.75 3.00
CA ASN A 455 -18.04 -34.61 3.66
C ASN A 455 -17.12 -34.06 4.76
N PRO A 456 -16.45 -32.90 4.54
CA PRO A 456 -15.56 -32.31 5.52
C PRO A 456 -16.28 -31.61 6.68
N THR A 457 -17.61 -31.44 6.64
CA THR A 457 -18.37 -30.61 7.58
C THR A 457 -18.10 -30.98 9.04
N GLN A 458 -18.05 -32.28 9.37
CA GLN A 458 -17.80 -32.70 10.75
C GLN A 458 -16.41 -32.30 11.24
N SER A 459 -15.38 -32.49 10.40
CA SER A 459 -14.00 -32.10 10.72
C SER A 459 -13.89 -30.57 10.89
N LEU A 460 -14.55 -29.79 10.03
CA LEU A 460 -14.61 -28.34 10.12
C LEU A 460 -15.27 -27.87 11.43
N LEU A 461 -16.47 -28.38 11.74
CA LEU A 461 -17.20 -28.03 12.95
C LEU A 461 -16.41 -28.38 14.22
N SER A 462 -15.69 -29.52 14.22
CA SER A 462 -14.85 -29.91 15.35
C SER A 462 -13.61 -29.01 15.54
N ALA A 463 -13.17 -28.31 14.49
CA ALA A 463 -12.03 -27.42 14.52
C ALA A 463 -12.42 -25.94 14.71
N ALA A 464 -13.72 -25.62 14.68
CA ALA A 464 -14.22 -24.27 14.90
C ALA A 464 -14.14 -23.90 16.39
N ALA A 465 -13.74 -22.65 16.67
CA ALA A 465 -13.83 -22.11 18.02
C ALA A 465 -15.30 -21.85 18.39
N PRO A 466 -15.72 -22.04 19.65
CA PRO A 466 -17.03 -21.57 20.12
C PRO A 466 -17.16 -20.07 19.85
N GLY A 467 -18.32 -19.65 19.34
CA GLY A 467 -18.61 -18.25 19.03
C GLY A 467 -18.77 -17.40 20.28
N ASP A 468 -17.68 -17.16 21.01
CA ASP A 468 -17.66 -16.16 22.06
C ASP A 468 -17.35 -14.78 21.46
N ARG A 469 -18.16 -13.81 21.92
CA ARG A 469 -18.15 -12.37 21.59
C ARG A 469 -16.76 -11.89 21.19
N LEU A 470 -16.61 -11.49 19.93
CA LEU A 470 -15.40 -10.88 19.36
C LEU A 470 -15.03 -9.62 20.16
N ARG A 471 -14.18 -9.77 21.18
CA ARG A 471 -13.32 -8.68 21.66
C ARG A 471 -12.03 -8.74 20.84
N PRO A 472 -11.62 -7.65 20.16
CA PRO A 472 -10.29 -7.59 19.61
C PRO A 472 -9.27 -7.71 20.74
N ALA A 473 -8.35 -8.67 20.63
CA ALA A 473 -7.27 -8.87 21.58
C ALA A 473 -6.35 -7.64 21.55
N GLY A 474 -6.38 -6.84 22.62
CA GLY A 474 -5.71 -5.55 22.62
C GLY A 474 -5.48 -4.91 23.99
N SER A 475 -5.17 -5.67 25.05
CA SER A 475 -4.46 -5.12 26.22
C SER A 475 -3.92 -6.23 27.13
N GLY A 476 -2.60 -6.46 27.06
CA GLY A 476 -1.78 -6.98 28.15
C GLY A 476 -2.01 -8.42 28.62
N GLN A 477 -1.30 -9.39 28.02
CA GLN A 477 -0.31 -10.23 28.71
C GLN A 477 0.35 -11.17 27.70
N VAL A 478 1.68 -11.22 27.74
CA VAL A 478 2.50 -12.19 27.01
C VAL A 478 2.14 -13.58 27.50
N GLY A 479 1.43 -14.33 26.66
CA GLY A 479 1.07 -15.73 26.88
C GLY A 479 1.09 -16.45 25.54
N THR A 480 2.04 -17.35 25.39
CA THR A 480 2.28 -18.18 24.21
C THR A 480 1.09 -19.09 23.92
N HIS A 481 0.15 -18.71 23.05
CA HIS A 481 -0.66 -19.62 22.23
C HIS A 481 -1.32 -18.83 21.09
N GLY A 482 -0.78 -18.98 19.87
CA GLY A 482 -1.28 -18.31 18.67
C GLY A 482 -2.57 -18.93 18.15
N GLY A 483 -3.72 -18.41 18.59
CA GLY A 483 -5.02 -18.65 17.98
C GLY A 483 -5.30 -17.64 16.87
N SER A 484 -4.94 -17.94 15.63
CA SER A 484 -5.37 -17.17 14.46
C SER A 484 -6.83 -17.51 14.15
N CYS A 485 -7.72 -16.52 14.32
CA CYS A 485 -9.09 -16.59 13.82
C CYS A 485 -9.04 -16.75 12.29
N SER A 486 -9.56 -17.86 11.78
CA SER A 486 -9.98 -17.98 10.38
C SER A 486 -11.49 -17.86 10.37
N ALA A 487 -12.00 -16.81 9.73
CA ALA A 487 -13.41 -16.76 9.33
C ALA A 487 -13.65 -17.93 8.35
N VAL A 488 -14.66 -18.75 8.64
CA VAL A 488 -15.14 -19.83 7.78
C VAL A 488 -16.06 -19.26 6.73
#